data_AF-A0AAU1HZU9-F1
#
_entry.id   AF-A0AAU1HZU9-F1
#
_cell.length_a   1.000
_cell.length_b   1.000
_cell.length_c   1.000
_cell.angle_alpha   90.00
_cell.angle_beta   90.00
_cell.angle_gamma   90.00
#
_symmetry.space_group_name_H-M   'P 1'
#
loop_
_entity.id
_entity.type
_entity.pdbx_description
1 polymer ?
#
loop_
_entity_poly.entity_id
_entity_poly.type
_entity_poly.pdbx_seq_one_letter_code
_entity_poly.pdbx_strand_id
1 'polypeptide(L)'
;MQLPDQQLRAGHIPAEIYRQIPDGTDLRKVVIVQEAPRNYAGPIVLTLLIIAGSIAVLLVIAFVAQVVAGSAVAVLSATGGLSYTINRSSKKKRALASAATRRRSRSPQSRTVRSKNHYRK
;
A
#
# COMPACT_ATOMS: atom_id res chain seq x y z
N MET A 1 -33.31 -10.18 26.39
CA MET A 1 -34.75 -10.24 26.74
C MET A 1 -35.56 -9.95 25.48
N GLN A 2 -35.99 -10.99 24.76
CA GLN A 2 -36.69 -10.94 23.46
C GLN A 2 -38.18 -11.36 23.56
N LEU A 3 -38.71 -11.35 24.79
CA LEU A 3 -40.06 -11.82 25.08
C LEU A 3 -41.20 -11.09 24.33
N PRO A 4 -41.17 -9.76 24.13
CA PRO A 4 -42.31 -9.05 23.56
C PRO A 4 -42.61 -9.47 22.12
N ASP A 5 -41.56 -9.62 21.30
CA ASP A 5 -41.69 -9.92 19.87
C ASP A 5 -42.22 -11.33 19.62
N GLN A 6 -41.85 -12.30 20.48
CA GLN A 6 -42.37 -13.66 20.39
C GLN A 6 -43.84 -13.76 20.84
N GLN A 7 -44.24 -12.98 21.84
CA GLN A 7 -45.63 -12.94 22.31
C GLN A 7 -46.56 -12.28 21.28
N LEU A 8 -46.10 -11.24 20.59
CA LEU A 8 -46.84 -10.60 19.50
C LEU A 8 -46.98 -11.54 18.29
N ARG A 9 -45.93 -12.32 17.98
CA ARG A 9 -45.95 -13.31 16.89
C ARG A 9 -46.84 -14.53 17.20
N ALA A 10 -47.09 -14.79 18.48
CA ALA A 10 -48.02 -15.81 18.97
C ALA A 10 -49.49 -15.35 18.98
N GLY A 11 -49.80 -14.16 18.44
CA GLY A 11 -51.16 -13.61 18.41
C GLY A 11 -51.65 -13.12 19.77
N HIS A 12 -50.74 -12.96 20.75
CA HIS A 12 -51.10 -12.43 22.06
C HIS A 12 -51.16 -10.91 22.00
N ILE A 13 -52.36 -10.37 22.18
CA ILE A 13 -52.59 -8.91 22.26
C ILE A 13 -52.16 -8.47 23.67
N PRO A 14 -51.19 -7.55 23.81
CA PRO A 14 -50.74 -7.09 25.11
C PRO A 14 -51.90 -6.50 25.93
N ALA A 15 -51.96 -6.82 27.22
CA ALA A 15 -52.98 -6.31 28.15
C ALA A 15 -53.08 -4.77 28.17
N GLU A 16 -51.97 -4.09 27.84
CA GLU A 16 -51.90 -2.63 27.76
C GLU A 16 -52.70 -2.06 26.58
N ILE A 17 -52.85 -2.81 25.47
CA ILE A 17 -53.67 -2.39 24.33
C ILE A 17 -55.15 -2.40 24.73
N TYR A 18 -55.58 -3.38 25.52
CA TYR A 18 -56.96 -3.43 26.03
C TYR A 18 -57.32 -2.23 26.91
N ARG A 19 -56.35 -1.62 27.59
CA ARG A 19 -56.56 -0.40 28.40
C ARG A 19 -56.70 0.87 27.56
N GLN A 20 -56.24 0.84 26.30
CA GLN A 20 -56.33 1.97 25.38
C GLN A 20 -57.60 1.90 24.51
N ILE A 21 -58.38 0.82 24.61
CA ILE A 21 -59.67 0.69 23.93
C ILE A 21 -60.74 1.43 24.74
N PRO A 22 -61.47 2.39 24.13
CA PRO A 22 -62.56 3.08 24.81
C PRO A 22 -63.67 2.12 25.27
N ASP A 23 -64.20 2.36 26.48
CA ASP A 23 -65.30 1.58 27.03
C ASP A 23 -66.51 1.59 26.09
N GLY A 24 -67.11 0.42 25.83
CA GLY A 24 -68.23 0.25 24.89
C GLY A 24 -67.82 -0.07 23.44
N THR A 25 -66.53 -0.17 23.14
CA THR A 25 -66.05 -0.62 21.82
C THR A 25 -66.17 -2.15 21.69
N ASP A 26 -66.83 -2.63 20.63
CA ASP A 26 -66.92 -4.06 20.34
C ASP A 26 -65.55 -4.61 19.91
N LEU A 27 -64.94 -5.41 20.80
CA LEU A 27 -63.64 -6.05 20.59
C LEU A 27 -63.61 -6.98 19.37
N ARG A 28 -64.78 -7.45 18.89
CA ARG A 28 -64.87 -8.26 17.66
C ARG A 28 -64.68 -7.44 16.38
N LYS A 29 -64.70 -6.10 16.49
CA LYS A 29 -64.66 -5.17 15.35
C LYS A 29 -63.44 -4.23 15.37
N VAL A 30 -62.51 -4.44 16.31
CA VAL A 30 -61.27 -3.66 16.42
C VAL A 30 -60.20 -4.24 15.50
N VAL A 31 -59.68 -3.39 14.60
CA VAL A 31 -58.53 -3.74 13.75
C VAL A 31 -57.28 -3.13 14.37
N ILE A 32 -56.41 -3.96 14.93
CA ILE A 32 -55.12 -3.53 15.48
C ILE A 32 -54.10 -3.52 14.34
N VAL A 33 -53.77 -2.33 13.84
CA VAL A 33 -52.72 -2.15 12.83
C VAL A 33 -51.38 -2.20 13.54
N GLN A 34 -50.69 -3.34 13.43
CA GLN A 34 -49.30 -3.43 13.88
C GLN A 34 -48.42 -2.71 12.87
N GLU A 35 -47.83 -1.59 13.28
CA GLU A 35 -46.75 -0.96 12.53
C GLU A 35 -45.55 -1.93 12.54
N ALA A 36 -45.18 -2.44 11.36
CA ALA A 36 -44.03 -3.33 11.26
C ALA A 36 -42.80 -2.60 11.81
N PRO A 37 -42.05 -3.18 12.76
CA PRO A 37 -40.88 -2.51 13.32
C PRO A 37 -39.85 -2.30 12.21
N ARG A 38 -39.79 -1.09 11.65
CA ARG A 38 -38.82 -0.69 10.62
C ARG A 38 -37.49 -0.38 11.28
N ASN A 39 -36.81 -1.40 11.80
CA ASN A 39 -35.46 -1.23 12.34
C ASN A 39 -34.41 -1.47 11.24
N TYR A 40 -33.84 -0.38 10.73
CA TYR A 40 -32.79 -0.41 9.71
C TYR A 40 -31.37 -0.54 10.30
N ALA A 41 -31.21 -0.58 11.63
CA ALA A 41 -29.89 -0.64 12.26
C ALA A 41 -29.09 -1.87 11.82
N GLY A 42 -29.72 -3.04 11.70
CA GLY A 42 -29.06 -4.27 11.24
C GLY A 42 -28.49 -4.13 9.82
N PRO A 43 -29.32 -3.79 8.82
CA PRO A 43 -28.86 -3.54 7.45
C PRO A 43 -27.78 -2.46 7.35
N ILE A 44 -27.90 -1.36 8.09
CA ILE A 44 -26.93 -0.25 8.06
C ILE A 44 -25.57 -0.70 8.63
N VAL A 45 -25.55 -1.40 9.76
CA VAL A 45 -24.30 -1.89 10.36
C VAL A 45 -23.63 -2.91 9.43
N LEU A 46 -24.41 -3.76 8.77
CA LEU A 46 -23.89 -4.75 7.82
C LEU A 46 -23.20 -4.08 6.62
N THR A 47 -23.82 -3.06 6.03
CA THR A 47 -23.21 -2.36 4.88
C THR A 47 -21.94 -1.62 5.29
N LEU A 48 -21.94 -0.96 6.45
CA LEU A 48 -20.75 -0.30 6.98
C LEU A 48 -19.59 -1.28 7.21
N LEU A 49 -19.87 -2.46 7.77
CA LEU A 49 -18.88 -3.52 7.97
C LEU A 49 -18.29 -4.02 6.64
N ILE A 50 -19.15 -4.25 5.63
CA ILE A 50 -18.70 -4.71 4.31
C ILE A 50 -17.82 -3.67 3.64
N ILE A 51 -18.21 -2.39 3.67
CA ILE A 51 -17.45 -1.30 3.07
C ILE A 51 -16.11 -1.13 3.79
N ALA A 52 -16.12 -1.04 5.13
CA ALA A 52 -14.90 -0.88 5.91
C ALA A 52 -13.96 -2.08 5.74
N GLY A 53 -14.50 -3.31 5.76
CA GLY A 53 -13.73 -4.53 5.53
C GLY A 53 -13.12 -4.58 4.12
N SER A 54 -13.88 -4.20 3.09
CA SER A 54 -13.38 -4.14 1.72
C SER A 54 -12.24 -3.13 1.58
N ILE A 55 -12.38 -1.94 2.15
CA ILE A 55 -11.33 -0.92 2.17
C ILE A 55 -10.08 -1.45 2.90
N ALA A 56 -10.25 -2.09 4.05
CA ALA A 56 -9.14 -2.66 4.81
C ALA A 56 -8.38 -3.72 3.98
N VAL A 57 -9.09 -4.60 3.28
CA VAL A 57 -8.47 -5.61 2.40
C VAL A 57 -7.67 -4.93 1.28
N LEU A 58 -8.22 -3.91 0.63
CA LEU A 58 -7.50 -3.16 -0.41
C LEU A 58 -6.24 -2.49 0.13
N LEU A 59 -6.31 -1.90 1.33
CA LEU A 59 -5.14 -1.30 1.99
C LEU A 59 -4.07 -2.33 2.33
N VAL A 60 -4.46 -3.52 2.80
CA VAL A 60 -3.50 -4.62 3.05
C VAL A 60 -2.81 -5.05 1.77
N ILE A 61 -3.56 -5.20 0.67
CA ILE A 61 -2.99 -5.55 -0.64
C ILE A 61 -2.00 -4.46 -1.10
N ALA A 62 -2.39 -3.19 -1.01
CA ALA A 62 -1.54 -2.07 -1.37
C ALA A 62 -0.27 -2.03 -0.52
N PHE A 63 -0.38 -2.25 0.79
CA PHE A 63 0.75 -2.31 1.70
C PHE A 63 1.71 -3.44 1.36
N VAL A 64 1.21 -4.65 1.11
CA VAL A 64 2.05 -5.79 0.67
C VAL A 64 2.76 -5.45 -0.64
N ALA A 65 2.07 -4.86 -1.61
CA ALA A 65 2.67 -4.45 -2.87
C ALA A 65 3.78 -3.41 -2.67
N GLN A 66 3.58 -2.44 -1.78
CA GLN A 66 4.62 -1.45 -1.41
C GLN A 66 5.83 -2.10 -0.77
N VAL A 67 5.63 -3.05 0.15
CA VAL A 67 6.73 -3.79 0.79
C VAL A 67 7.53 -4.57 -0.26
N VAL A 68 6.85 -5.26 -1.17
CA VAL A 68 7.52 -5.99 -2.26
C VAL A 68 8.28 -5.04 -3.18
N ALA A 69 7.65 -3.96 -3.65
CA ALA A 69 8.30 -2.97 -4.49
C ALA A 69 9.50 -2.31 -3.80
N GLY A 70 9.34 -1.89 -2.55
CA GLY A 70 10.40 -1.30 -1.73
C GLY A 70 11.54 -2.27 -1.49
N SER A 71 11.25 -3.55 -1.22
CA SER A 71 12.27 -4.59 -1.06
C SER A 71 13.07 -4.81 -2.34
N ALA A 72 12.41 -4.87 -3.50
CA ALA A 72 13.06 -5.01 -4.80
C ALA A 72 14.00 -3.83 -5.09
N VAL A 73 13.54 -2.61 -4.84
CA VAL A 73 14.36 -1.39 -4.99
C VAL A 73 15.52 -1.41 -4.01
N ALA A 74 15.32 -1.82 -2.76
CA ALA A 74 16.39 -1.90 -1.77
C ALA A 74 17.46 -2.92 -2.19
N VAL A 75 17.07 -4.10 -2.65
CA VAL A 75 17.99 -5.14 -3.12
C VAL A 75 18.72 -4.70 -4.39
N LEU A 76 18.03 -4.10 -5.36
CA LEU A 76 18.66 -3.57 -6.58
C LEU A 76 19.57 -2.38 -6.30
N SER A 77 19.23 -1.51 -5.36
CA SER A 77 20.09 -0.41 -4.94
C SER A 77 21.34 -0.92 -4.25
N ALA A 78 21.20 -1.91 -3.35
CA ALA A 78 22.31 -2.56 -2.69
C ALA A 78 23.20 -3.36 -3.66
N THR A 79 22.61 -4.11 -4.60
CA THR A 79 23.34 -5.04 -5.48
C THR A 79 23.79 -4.38 -6.79
N GLY A 80 22.95 -3.54 -7.37
CA GLY A 80 23.22 -2.74 -8.56
C GLY A 80 24.14 -1.54 -8.27
N GLY A 81 23.97 -0.89 -7.12
CA GLY A 81 24.93 0.11 -6.62
C GLY A 81 26.33 -0.48 -6.42
N LEU A 82 26.42 -1.71 -5.89
CA LEU A 82 27.67 -2.43 -5.73
C LEU A 82 28.25 -2.92 -7.07
N SER A 83 27.43 -3.50 -7.95
CA SER A 83 27.88 -3.95 -9.29
C SER A 83 28.36 -2.79 -10.16
N TYR A 84 27.69 -1.64 -10.13
CA TYR A 84 28.08 -0.47 -10.92
C TYR A 84 29.37 0.18 -10.36
N THR A 85 29.53 0.26 -9.04
CA THR A 85 30.78 0.74 -8.43
C THR A 85 31.94 -0.24 -8.60
N ILE A 86 31.71 -1.55 -8.48
CA ILE A 86 32.74 -2.58 -8.72
C ILE A 86 33.21 -2.56 -10.19
N ASN A 87 32.29 -2.51 -11.16
CA ASN A 87 32.64 -2.49 -12.59
C ASN A 87 33.33 -1.17 -13.00
N ARG A 88 32.94 -0.03 -12.39
CA ARG A 88 33.63 1.25 -12.63
C ARG A 88 35.02 1.28 -11.98
N SER A 89 35.16 0.73 -10.77
CA SER A 89 36.44 0.62 -10.06
C SER A 89 37.43 -0.28 -10.80
N SER A 90 36.97 -1.43 -11.32
CA SER A 90 37.81 -2.35 -12.10
C SER A 90 38.26 -1.73 -13.42
N LYS A 91 37.37 -1.03 -14.14
CA LYS A 91 37.73 -0.26 -15.35
C LYS A 91 38.73 0.86 -15.04
N LYS A 92 38.57 1.59 -13.93
CA LYS A 92 39.51 2.64 -13.52
C LYS A 92 40.88 2.06 -13.15
N LYS A 93 40.94 0.95 -12.41
CA LYS A 93 42.21 0.25 -12.12
C LYS A 93 42.91 -0.24 -13.39
N ARG A 94 42.17 -0.82 -14.34
CA ARG A 94 42.73 -1.30 -15.62
C ARG A 94 43.24 -0.15 -16.50
N ALA A 95 42.54 0.98 -16.52
CA ALA A 95 42.97 2.21 -17.20
C ALA A 95 44.24 2.81 -16.56
N LEU A 96 44.31 2.83 -15.22
CA LEU A 96 45.50 3.29 -14.49
C LEU A 96 46.70 2.37 -14.72
N ALA A 97 46.50 1.05 -14.71
CA ALA A 97 47.55 0.07 -14.99
C ALA A 97 48.08 0.19 -16.43
N SER A 98 47.20 0.37 -17.42
CA SER A 98 47.62 0.56 -18.82
C SER A 98 48.29 1.92 -19.07
N ALA A 99 47.88 2.98 -18.36
CA ALA A 99 48.57 4.27 -18.39
C ALA A 99 49.97 4.21 -17.73
N ALA A 100 50.11 3.45 -16.64
CA ALA A 100 51.40 3.23 -15.97
C ALA A 100 52.37 2.43 -16.86
N THR A 101 51.88 1.40 -17.56
CA THR A 101 52.68 0.63 -18.52
C THR A 101 53.13 1.48 -19.71
N ARG A 102 52.26 2.37 -20.23
CA ARG A 102 52.63 3.33 -21.29
C ARG A 102 53.63 4.39 -20.85
N ARG A 103 53.65 4.76 -19.56
CA ARG A 103 54.68 5.67 -19.03
C ARG A 103 56.03 4.98 -18.88
N ARG A 104 56.05 3.69 -18.54
CA ARG A 104 57.29 2.91 -18.43
C ARG A 104 57.99 2.66 -19.78
N SER A 105 57.25 2.64 -20.89
CA SER A 105 57.82 2.54 -22.24
C SER A 105 58.28 3.87 -22.83
N ARG A 106 58.03 5.00 -22.15
CA ARG A 106 58.59 6.31 -22.50
C ARG A 106 59.74 6.63 -21.54
N SER A 107 60.89 6.02 -21.77
CA SER A 107 62.16 6.56 -21.29
C SER A 107 62.32 8.00 -21.79
N PRO A 108 62.77 8.96 -20.96
CA PRO A 108 63.02 10.32 -21.42
C PRO A 108 64.21 10.28 -22.38
N GLN A 109 63.95 10.42 -23.67
CA GLN A 109 64.98 10.51 -24.69
C GLN A 109 65.71 11.85 -24.49
N SER A 110 66.81 11.78 -23.76
CA SER A 110 67.76 12.87 -23.55
C SER A 110 68.37 13.28 -24.89
N ARG A 111 68.40 14.61 -25.16
CA ARG A 111 69.39 15.39 -25.95
C ARG A 111 69.80 14.83 -27.33
N THR A 112 69.78 15.61 -28.40
CA THR A 112 70.70 16.75 -28.59
C THR A 112 70.16 17.77 -29.60
N VAL A 113 70.10 19.04 -29.21
CA VAL A 113 69.95 20.18 -30.12
C VAL A 113 71.29 20.43 -30.80
N ARG A 114 71.39 20.11 -32.09
CA ARG A 114 72.60 20.31 -32.91
C ARG A 114 72.58 21.71 -33.51
N SER A 115 73.14 22.68 -32.79
CA SER A 115 73.50 23.99 -33.33
C SER A 115 74.63 23.83 -34.36
N LYS A 116 74.43 24.34 -35.57
CA LYS A 116 75.49 24.53 -36.57
C LYS A 116 75.63 26.03 -36.86
N ASN A 117 76.51 26.68 -36.12
CA ASN A 117 77.16 27.90 -36.56
C ASN A 117 78.21 27.52 -37.60
N HIS A 118 78.06 28.00 -38.83
CA HIS A 118 79.19 28.13 -39.74
C HIS A 118 79.24 29.55 -40.30
N TYR A 119 80.19 30.30 -39.77
CA TYR A 119 80.79 31.50 -40.35
C TYR A 119 81.28 31.21 -41.77
N ARG A 120 81.01 32.11 -42.71
CA ARG A 120 81.79 32.23 -43.95
C ARG A 120 82.16 33.69 -44.14
N LYS A 121 83.48 33.93 -44.10
CA LYS A 121 84.14 35.14 -44.61
C LYS A 121 84.14 35.11 -46.13
#